data_AF-A0A7C6KGH6-F1
#
_entry.id   AF-A0A7C6KGH6-F1
#
_cell.length_a   1.000
_cell.length_b   1.000
_cell.length_c   1.000
_cell.angle_alpha   90.00
_cell.angle_beta   90.00
_cell.angle_gamma   90.00
#
_symmetry.space_group_name_H-M   'P 1'
#
loop_
_entity.id
_entity.type
_entity.pdbx_description
1 polymer ?
#
loop_
_entity_poly.entity_id
_entity_poly.type
_entity_poly.pdbx_seq_one_letter_code
_entity_poly.pdbx_strand_id
1 'polypeptide(L)'
;MLFTLGINHHSAPLAIRERVAFGADKLQHALASLAATEGVSEAAILSTCNRTEIYCAAEVPAALIDWLGRYHQISQEELAPYLYVHEQPAAIRHAFRVACGLDSMVIGEPQILGQVKDAVRAAEEVGTLGTRLHKLFQRAFSVAKE
;
A
#
# COMPACT_ATOMS: atom_id res chain seq x y z
N MET A 1 11.56 -7.38 -6.91
CA MET A 1 10.63 -8.34 -6.27
C MET A 1 9.37 -7.59 -5.84
N LEU A 2 8.29 -8.29 -5.46
CA LEU A 2 7.08 -7.62 -4.95
C LEU A 2 7.17 -7.44 -3.44
N PHE A 3 6.87 -6.23 -2.98
CA PHE A 3 6.84 -5.87 -1.57
C PHE A 3 5.54 -5.17 -1.20
N THR A 4 5.16 -5.32 0.07
CA THR A 4 4.19 -4.46 0.74
C THR A 4 4.86 -3.86 1.96
N LEU A 5 4.89 -2.54 2.04
CA LEU A 5 5.21 -1.79 3.26
C LEU A 5 3.91 -1.21 3.80
N GLY A 6 3.60 -1.40 5.07
CA GLY A 6 2.34 -0.87 5.59
C GLY A 6 2.31 -0.58 7.07
N ILE A 7 1.26 0.17 7.42
CA ILE A 7 0.81 0.47 8.78
C ILE A 7 -0.69 0.22 8.78
N ASN A 8 -1.20 -0.46 9.79
CA ASN A 8 -2.63 -0.76 9.92
C ASN A 8 -3.10 -0.69 11.38
N HIS A 9 -4.40 -0.85 11.59
CA HIS A 9 -5.04 -0.79 12.90
C HIS A 9 -4.54 -1.84 13.92
N HIS A 10 -3.91 -2.93 13.47
CA HIS A 10 -3.28 -3.92 14.34
C HIS A 10 -1.88 -3.50 14.79
N SER A 11 -1.13 -2.85 13.90
CA SER A 11 0.26 -2.48 14.14
C SER A 11 0.40 -1.12 14.82
N ALA A 12 -0.53 -0.17 14.61
CA ALA A 12 -0.37 1.20 15.07
C ALA A 12 -1.64 1.84 15.65
N PRO A 13 -1.49 2.71 16.67
CA PRO A 13 -2.58 3.52 17.20
C PRO A 13 -3.07 4.54 16.15
N LEU A 14 -4.29 5.04 16.34
CA LEU A 14 -4.91 6.00 15.42
C LEU A 14 -4.03 7.23 15.16
N ALA A 15 -3.42 7.80 16.19
CA ALA A 15 -2.58 9.00 16.09
C ALA A 15 -1.37 8.83 15.14
N ILE A 16 -0.84 7.60 15.00
CA ILE A 16 0.23 7.32 14.03
C ILE A 16 -0.36 7.13 12.64
N ARG A 17 -1.47 6.40 12.53
CA ARG A 17 -2.14 6.13 11.24
C ARG A 17 -2.60 7.40 10.53
N GLU A 18 -3.15 8.36 11.27
CA GLU A 18 -3.60 9.64 10.69
C GLU A 18 -2.44 10.45 10.10
N ARG A 19 -1.23 10.33 10.65
CA ARG A 19 -0.06 11.07 10.18
C ARG A 19 0.52 10.51 8.88
N VAL A 20 0.32 9.22 8.63
CA VAL A 20 0.79 8.53 7.41
C VAL A 20 -0.31 8.36 6.36
N ALA A 21 -1.53 8.83 6.64
CA ALA A 21 -2.62 8.75 5.68
C ALA A 21 -2.39 9.69 4.49
N PHE A 22 -2.65 9.20 3.28
CA PHE A 22 -2.68 10.01 2.07
C PHE A 22 -4.10 10.53 1.81
N GLY A 23 -4.24 11.85 1.79
CA GLY A 23 -5.46 12.53 1.30
C GLY A 23 -5.62 12.35 -0.21
N ALA A 24 -6.87 12.38 -0.69
CA ALA A 24 -7.18 12.19 -2.11
C ALA A 24 -6.49 13.20 -3.03
N ASP A 25 -6.32 14.44 -2.55
CA ASP A 25 -5.63 15.54 -3.23
C ASP A 25 -4.12 15.32 -3.38
N LYS A 26 -3.53 14.54 -2.46
CA LYS A 26 -2.08 14.28 -2.40
C LYS A 26 -1.68 12.92 -2.95
N LEU A 27 -2.63 11.99 -3.11
CA LEU A 27 -2.34 10.61 -3.49
C LEU A 27 -1.62 10.50 -4.84
N GLN A 28 -2.05 11.26 -5.85
CA GLN A 28 -1.42 11.23 -7.17
C GLN A 28 0.02 11.77 -7.13
N HIS A 29 0.26 12.85 -6.38
CA HIS A 29 1.60 13.38 -6.17
C HIS A 29 2.51 12.40 -5.41
N ALA A 30 1.97 11.75 -4.38
CA ALA A 30 2.67 10.70 -3.63
C ALA A 30 3.09 9.55 -4.54
N LEU A 31 2.18 9.05 -5.38
CA LEU A 31 2.47 7.98 -6.35
C LEU A 31 3.60 8.37 -7.30
N ALA A 32 3.52 9.56 -7.90
CA ALA A 32 4.55 10.05 -8.82
C ALA A 32 5.92 10.19 -8.13
N SER A 33 5.94 10.74 -6.91
CA SER A 33 7.17 10.87 -6.10
C SER A 33 7.77 9.52 -5.71
N LEU A 34 6.92 8.56 -5.33
CA LEU A 34 7.36 7.21 -4.99
C LEU A 34 7.94 6.49 -6.21
N ALA A 35 7.29 6.57 -7.36
CA ALA A 35 7.77 5.95 -8.60
C ALA A 35 9.08 6.56 -9.12
N ALA A 36 9.41 7.80 -8.73
CA ALA A 36 10.69 8.43 -9.04
C ALA A 36 11.84 7.98 -8.11
N THR A 37 11.56 7.16 -7.09
CA THR A 37 12.58 6.64 -6.17
C THR A 37 13.39 5.54 -6.87
N GLU A 38 14.71 5.62 -6.76
CA GLU A 38 15.62 4.64 -7.36
C GLU A 38 15.29 3.21 -6.90
N GLY A 39 15.27 2.28 -7.86
CA GLY A 39 14.94 0.88 -7.59
C GLY A 39 13.45 0.58 -7.42
N VAL A 40 12.54 1.56 -7.58
CA VAL A 40 11.09 1.35 -7.66
C VAL A 40 10.67 1.32 -9.13
N SER A 41 10.05 0.22 -9.56
CA SER A 41 9.59 0.04 -10.95
C SER A 41 8.07 0.11 -11.11
N GLU A 42 7.32 -0.25 -10.07
CA GLU A 42 5.87 -0.17 -10.04
C GLU A 42 5.45 0.20 -8.62
N ALA A 43 4.39 1.01 -8.48
CA ALA A 43 3.87 1.44 -7.19
C ALA A 43 2.35 1.64 -7.20
N ALA A 44 1.71 1.24 -6.12
CA ALA A 44 0.32 1.57 -5.78
C ALA A 44 0.22 1.86 -4.28
N ILE A 45 -0.63 2.81 -3.90
CA ILE A 45 -0.81 3.26 -2.52
C ILE A 45 -2.28 3.05 -2.14
N LEU A 46 -2.52 2.23 -1.11
CA LEU A 46 -3.82 2.05 -0.48
C LEU A 46 -3.84 2.84 0.83
N SER A 47 -4.60 3.92 0.85
CA SER A 47 -4.80 4.76 2.03
C SER A 47 -6.26 4.73 2.42
N THR A 48 -6.56 4.20 3.60
CA THR A 48 -7.89 4.14 4.20
C THR A 48 -7.82 4.62 5.65
N CYS A 49 -8.97 4.72 6.33
CA CYS A 49 -8.99 5.02 7.75
C CYS A 49 -8.25 3.96 8.59
N ASN A 50 -8.15 2.71 8.12
CA ASN A 50 -7.64 1.57 8.90
C ASN A 50 -6.26 1.09 8.47
N ARG A 51 -5.77 1.52 7.30
CA ARG A 51 -4.45 1.13 6.79
C ARG A 51 -3.88 2.16 5.83
N THR A 52 -2.56 2.29 5.86
CA THR A 52 -1.76 2.88 4.79
C THR A 52 -0.78 1.82 4.32
N GLU A 53 -0.88 1.42 3.06
CA GLU A 53 -0.05 0.38 2.47
C GLU A 53 0.50 0.82 1.12
N ILE A 54 1.78 0.55 0.91
CA ILE A 54 2.50 0.75 -0.34
C ILE A 54 2.78 -0.63 -0.92
N TYR A 55 2.22 -0.89 -2.09
CA TYR A 55 2.52 -2.06 -2.90
C TYR A 55 3.51 -1.65 -3.98
N CYS A 56 4.63 -2.36 -4.08
CA CYS A 56 5.63 -2.00 -5.07
C CYS A 56 6.32 -3.22 -5.70
N ALA A 57 6.80 -3.02 -6.92
CA ALA A 57 7.85 -3.83 -7.49
C ALA A 57 9.16 -3.06 -7.34
N ALA A 58 9.99 -3.46 -6.37
CA ALA A 58 11.24 -2.77 -6.06
C ALA A 58 12.41 -3.74 -5.88
N GLU A 59 13.63 -3.22 -5.85
CA GLU A 59 14.85 -3.98 -5.51
C GLU A 59 15.19 -3.90 -4.03
N VAL A 60 14.93 -2.76 -3.36
CA VAL A 60 15.37 -2.50 -1.99
C VAL A 60 14.24 -1.92 -1.12
N PRO A 61 13.73 -2.64 -0.10
CA PRO A 61 12.66 -2.17 0.79
C PRO A 61 13.02 -0.95 1.64
N ALA A 62 14.30 -0.79 2.00
CA ALA A 62 14.76 0.32 2.85
C ALA A 62 14.48 1.70 2.23
N ALA A 63 14.54 1.81 0.90
CA ALA A 63 14.24 3.05 0.18
C ALA A 63 12.78 3.50 0.37
N LEU A 64 11.85 2.55 0.57
CA LEU A 64 10.43 2.84 0.78
C LEU A 64 10.16 3.41 2.17
N ILE A 65 10.84 2.88 3.19
CA ILE A 65 10.71 3.35 4.57
C ILE A 65 11.23 4.79 4.67
N ASP A 66 12.40 5.03 4.08
CA ASP A 66 12.98 6.37 4.02
C ASP A 66 12.10 7.35 3.24
N TRP A 67 11.58 6.94 2.08
CA TRP A 67 10.64 7.75 1.30
C TRP A 67 9.38 8.09 2.09
N LEU A 68 8.78 7.11 2.79
CA LEU A 68 7.55 7.32 3.56
C LEU A 68 7.78 8.32 4.71
N GLY A 69 8.89 8.15 5.45
CA GLY A 69 9.28 9.08 6.51
C GLY A 69 9.49 10.49 5.99
N ARG A 70 10.24 10.65 4.88
CA ARG A 70 10.47 11.96 4.24
C ARG A 70 9.19 12.60 3.73
N TYR A 71 8.31 11.84 3.09
CA TYR A 71 7.06 12.35 2.52
C TYR A 71 6.14 12.92 3.61
N HIS A 72 6.01 12.21 4.74
CA HIS A 72 5.16 12.63 5.85
C HIS A 72 5.87 13.51 6.89
N GLN A 73 7.17 13.76 6.73
CA GLN A 73 8.00 14.49 7.69
C GLN A 73 7.99 13.83 9.09
N ILE A 74 8.12 12.50 9.11
CA ILE A 74 8.16 11.67 10.31
C ILE A 74 9.51 10.94 10.33
N SER A 75 10.17 10.88 11.49
CA SER A 75 11.44 10.16 11.59
C SER A 75 11.23 8.66 11.37
N GLN A 76 12.23 8.00 10.79
CA GLN A 76 12.17 6.54 10.60
C GLN A 76 12.08 5.82 11.96
N GLU A 77 12.75 6.34 12.98
CA GLU A 77 12.73 5.81 14.36
C GLU A 77 11.31 5.81 14.94
N GLU A 78 10.50 6.82 14.62
CA GLU A 78 9.12 6.91 15.07
C GLU A 78 8.19 5.95 14.32
N LEU A 79 8.43 5.70 13.02
CA LEU A 79 7.61 4.78 12.22
C LEU A 79 8.00 3.30 12.41
N ALA A 80 9.28 3.00 12.61
CA ALA A 80 9.83 1.65 12.60
C ALA A 80 9.08 0.64 13.50
N PRO A 81 8.64 0.98 14.72
CA PRO A 81 7.90 0.03 15.58
C PRO A 81 6.54 -0.40 15.02
N TYR A 82 5.98 0.38 14.10
CA TYR A 82 4.64 0.22 13.57
C TYR A 82 4.60 -0.32 12.13
N LEU A 83 5.75 -0.31 11.45
CA LEU A 83 5.84 -0.76 10.07
C LEU A 83 5.90 -2.28 10.02
N TYR A 84 5.14 -2.85 9.09
CA TYR A 84 5.37 -4.21 8.63
C TYR A 84 5.83 -4.21 7.17
N VAL A 85 6.72 -5.15 6.87
CA VAL A 85 7.20 -5.41 5.51
C VAL A 85 6.86 -6.85 5.15
N HIS A 86 6.21 -7.02 4.01
CA HIS A 86 6.03 -8.31 3.39
C HIS A 86 6.80 -8.36 2.10
N GLU A 87 7.66 -9.36 1.97
CA GLU A 87 8.31 -9.72 0.71
C GLU A 87 7.57 -10.89 0.07
N GLN A 88 7.64 -11.02 -1.25
CA GLN A 88 7.11 -12.18 -1.96
C GLN A 88 7.65 -13.49 -1.33
N PRO A 89 6.79 -14.48 -1.02
CA PRO A 89 5.37 -14.62 -1.38
C PRO A 89 4.37 -13.99 -0.40
N ALA A 90 4.81 -13.50 0.76
CA ALA A 90 3.93 -12.93 1.77
C ALA A 90 3.19 -11.68 1.27
N ALA A 91 3.85 -10.82 0.47
CA ALA A 91 3.23 -9.62 -0.11
C ALA A 91 1.98 -9.96 -0.96
N ILE A 92 2.09 -11.03 -1.76
CA ILE A 92 0.99 -11.51 -2.60
C ILE A 92 -0.15 -12.01 -1.72
N ARG A 93 0.14 -12.88 -0.73
CA ARG A 93 -0.91 -13.38 0.18
C ARG A 93 -1.60 -12.24 0.93
N HIS A 94 -0.84 -11.24 1.37
CA HIS A 94 -1.37 -10.06 2.04
C HIS A 94 -2.35 -9.30 1.15
N ALA A 95 -1.96 -8.99 -0.10
CA ALA A 95 -2.82 -8.30 -1.06
C ALA A 95 -4.16 -9.01 -1.28
N PHE A 96 -4.15 -10.35 -1.37
CA PHE A 96 -5.38 -11.14 -1.47
C PHE A 96 -6.23 -11.04 -0.20
N ARG A 97 -5.63 -11.17 0.99
CA ARG A 97 -6.35 -11.04 2.26
C ARG A 97 -7.01 -9.67 2.41
N VAL A 98 -6.32 -8.60 2.04
CA VAL A 98 -6.87 -7.24 2.05
C VAL A 98 -8.00 -7.09 1.04
N ALA A 99 -7.81 -7.53 -0.21
CA ALA A 99 -8.83 -7.42 -1.25
C ALA A 99 -10.11 -8.24 -0.92
N CYS A 100 -9.96 -9.41 -0.29
CA CYS A 100 -11.06 -10.26 0.18
C CYS A 100 -11.67 -9.80 1.53
N GLY A 101 -11.15 -8.71 2.13
CA GLY A 101 -11.63 -8.22 3.43
C GLY A 101 -11.37 -9.14 4.63
N LEU A 102 -10.45 -10.11 4.49
CA LEU A 102 -10.04 -11.04 5.54
C LEU A 102 -9.12 -10.41 6.59
N ASP A 103 -8.65 -9.19 6.31
CA ASP A 103 -7.79 -8.39 7.18
C ASP A 103 -8.47 -7.07 7.60
N SER A 104 -9.75 -6.89 7.27
CA SER A 104 -10.53 -5.72 7.66
C SER A 104 -10.95 -5.79 9.13
N MET A 105 -11.10 -4.63 9.76
CA MET A 105 -11.61 -4.52 11.15
C MET A 105 -12.96 -5.21 11.31
N VAL A 106 -13.82 -5.11 10.27
CA VAL A 106 -15.00 -5.95 10.10
C VAL A 106 -14.71 -6.95 8.98
N ILE A 107 -14.61 -8.22 9.34
CA ILE A 107 -14.30 -9.30 8.40
C ILE A 107 -15.37 -9.34 7.29
N GLY A 108 -14.94 -9.29 6.03
CA GLY A 108 -15.83 -9.36 4.87
C GLY A 108 -16.53 -8.04 4.51
N GLU A 109 -16.11 -6.90 5.05
CA GLU A 109 -16.65 -5.60 4.67
C GLU A 109 -16.39 -5.32 3.17
N PRO A 110 -17.44 -5.16 2.33
CA PRO A 110 -17.28 -5.04 0.88
C PRO A 110 -16.58 -3.74 0.45
N GLN A 111 -16.50 -2.75 1.34
CA GLN A 111 -15.95 -1.43 1.05
C GLN A 111 -14.44 -1.48 0.76
N ILE A 112 -13.70 -2.39 1.39
CA ILE A 112 -12.24 -2.50 1.17
C ILE A 112 -11.91 -2.91 -0.27
N LEU A 113 -12.68 -3.81 -0.88
CA LEU A 113 -12.47 -4.21 -2.27
C LEU A 113 -12.64 -3.01 -3.22
N GLY A 114 -13.61 -2.14 -2.94
CA GLY A 114 -13.78 -0.87 -3.64
C GLY A 114 -12.56 0.04 -3.50
N GLN A 115 -12.10 0.23 -2.26
CA GLN A 115 -10.91 1.06 -1.96
C GLN A 115 -9.64 0.54 -2.63
N VAL A 116 -9.43 -0.78 -2.68
CA VAL A 116 -8.29 -1.37 -3.40
C VAL A 116 -8.41 -1.13 -4.91
N LYS A 117 -9.61 -1.23 -5.50
CA LYS A 117 -9.80 -0.90 -6.92
C LYS A 117 -9.53 0.57 -7.21
N ASP A 118 -9.94 1.47 -6.34
CA ASP A 118 -9.69 2.90 -6.50
C ASP A 118 -8.20 3.24 -6.35
N ALA A 119 -7.49 2.60 -5.42
CA ALA A 119 -6.04 2.70 -5.29
C ALA A 119 -5.30 2.22 -6.56
N VAL A 120 -5.74 1.11 -7.14
CA VAL A 120 -5.19 0.59 -8.40
C VAL A 120 -5.48 1.54 -9.56
N ARG A 121 -6.70 2.09 -9.65
CA ARG A 121 -7.06 3.07 -10.68
C ARG A 121 -6.21 4.34 -10.58
N ALA A 122 -5.99 4.86 -9.37
CA ALA A 122 -5.14 6.02 -9.15
C ALA A 122 -3.69 5.76 -9.62
N ALA A 123 -3.15 4.57 -9.35
CA ALA A 123 -1.83 4.17 -9.84
C ALA A 123 -1.78 4.03 -11.37
N GLU A 124 -2.85 3.53 -12.01
CA GLU A 124 -2.96 3.48 -13.48
C GLU A 124 -3.02 4.88 -14.10
N GLU A 125 -3.81 5.79 -13.53
CA GLU A 125 -3.96 7.17 -14.01
C GLU A 125 -2.65 7.97 -13.94
N VAL A 126 -1.84 7.76 -12.90
CA VAL A 126 -0.51 8.40 -12.76
C VAL A 126 0.56 7.67 -13.59
N GLY A 127 0.28 6.44 -14.05
CA GLY A 127 1.22 5.62 -14.82
C GLY A 127 2.26 4.90 -13.96
N THR A 128 2.00 4.71 -12.66
CA THR A 128 2.91 3.99 -11.74
C THR A 128 2.60 2.51 -11.62
N LEU A 129 1.46 2.06 -12.15
CA LEU A 129 1.11 0.64 -12.19
C LEU A 129 1.76 -0.05 -13.39
N GLY A 130 2.57 -1.07 -13.14
CA GLY A 130 3.13 -1.91 -14.20
C GLY A 130 2.51 -3.31 -14.27
N THR A 131 3.17 -4.18 -15.03
CA THR A 131 2.63 -5.51 -15.34
C THR A 131 2.51 -6.40 -14.11
N ARG A 132 3.41 -6.30 -13.13
CA ARG A 132 3.43 -7.21 -11.97
C ARG A 132 2.30 -6.90 -11.00
N LEU A 133 2.15 -5.64 -10.60
CA LEU A 133 1.09 -5.17 -9.72
C LEU A 133 -0.26 -5.27 -10.39
N HIS A 134 -0.38 -4.89 -11.67
CA HIS A 134 -1.63 -5.06 -12.40
C HIS A 134 -2.04 -6.54 -12.42
N LYS A 135 -1.12 -7.46 -12.72
CA LYS A 135 -1.43 -8.89 -12.67
C LYS A 135 -1.87 -9.33 -11.27
N LEU A 136 -1.17 -8.93 -10.22
CA LEU A 136 -1.51 -9.26 -8.83
C LEU A 136 -2.94 -8.84 -8.48
N PHE A 137 -3.26 -7.55 -8.66
CA PHE A 137 -4.55 -7.01 -8.27
C PHE A 137 -5.70 -7.57 -9.10
N GLN A 138 -5.50 -7.80 -10.41
CA GLN A 138 -6.53 -8.46 -11.23
C GLN A 138 -6.89 -9.85 -10.70
N ARG A 139 -5.92 -10.67 -10.29
CA ARG A 139 -6.22 -11.99 -9.69
C ARG A 139 -6.90 -11.84 -8.33
N ALA A 140 -6.43 -10.91 -7.49
CA ALA A 140 -7.04 -10.66 -6.18
C ALA A 140 -8.51 -10.22 -6.33
N PHE A 141 -8.82 -9.38 -7.31
CA PHE A 141 -10.19 -8.94 -7.60
C PHE A 141 -11.09 -10.03 -8.17
N SER A 142 -10.55 -10.96 -8.96
CA SER A 142 -11.30 -12.12 -9.41
C SER A 142 -11.68 -13.02 -8.23
N VAL A 143 -10.72 -13.33 -7.35
CA VAL A 143 -10.96 -14.19 -6.18
C VAL A 143 -11.89 -13.53 -5.17
N ALA A 144 -11.80 -12.22 -4.95
CA ALA A 144 -12.68 -11.51 -4.02
C ALA A 144 -14.14 -11.37 -4.49
N LYS A 145 -14.45 -11.75 -5.74
CA LYS A 145 -15.82 -11.77 -6.28
C LYS A 145 -16.48 -13.15 -6.21
N GLU A 146 -15.70 -14.20 -5.96
CA GLU A 146 -16.16 -15.58 -5.77
C GLU A 146 -16.56 -15.80 -4.30
#